data_AF-A0A160PA21-F1
#
_entry.id   AF-A0A160PA21-F1
#
_cell.length_a   1.000
_cell.length_b   1.000
_cell.length_c   1.000
_cell.angle_alpha   90.00
_cell.angle_beta   90.00
_cell.angle_gamma   90.00
#
_symmetry.space_group_name_H-M   'P 1'
#
loop_
_entity.id
_entity.type
_entity.pdbx_description
1 polymer ?
#
loop_
_entity_poly.entity_id
_entity_poly.type
_entity_poly.pdbx_seq_one_letter_code
_entity_poly.pdbx_strand_id
1 'polypeptide(L)'
;MRYIRPMPPLPLPPPAPLPAEDAARHSALANSRRAADLVNVLSREPADGTLDRVAGVLRAYGETEPLGLTGADLPELREAAAALRPVFAADGVDAAAERLNALLAERTGPLRLTSHGGASPWHPHVDADDDAPWARWFLASSCLTLAVLLWERGRAPGGVCASAACEDVFVPLGSGRERRRYCSRRCATRERVAAHRRAKDALRGEPDSTAPGTPNGPR
;
A
#
# COMPACT_ATOMS: atom_id res chain seq x y z
N MET A 1 12.84 -65.60 -23.59
CA MET A 1 13.25 -64.28 -23.07
C MET A 1 12.00 -63.41 -22.93
N ARG A 2 11.49 -63.21 -21.71
CA ARG A 2 10.36 -62.31 -21.43
C ARG A 2 10.92 -60.91 -21.18
N TYR A 3 10.60 -59.95 -22.04
CA TYR A 3 10.96 -58.55 -21.85
C TYR A 3 10.18 -57.98 -20.66
N ILE A 4 10.86 -57.70 -19.55
CA ILE A 4 10.32 -56.92 -18.44
C ILE A 4 10.30 -55.47 -18.90
N ARG A 5 9.11 -54.91 -19.16
CA ARG A 5 8.95 -53.47 -19.37
C ARG A 5 9.27 -52.76 -18.04
N PRO A 6 10.24 -51.83 -18.00
CA PRO A 6 10.47 -51.01 -16.81
C PRO A 6 9.21 -50.18 -16.53
N MET A 7 8.70 -50.25 -15.29
CA MET A 7 7.61 -49.38 -14.87
C MET A 7 8.10 -47.93 -14.87
N PRO A 8 7.28 -46.97 -15.36
CA PRO A 8 7.61 -45.56 -15.24
C PRO A 8 7.74 -45.19 -13.75
N PRO A 9 8.68 -44.28 -13.40
CA PRO A 9 8.82 -43.83 -12.02
C PRO A 9 7.50 -43.22 -11.55
N LEU A 10 7.11 -43.55 -10.32
CA LEU A 10 5.93 -42.97 -9.70
C LEU A 10 6.07 -41.44 -9.66
N PRO A 11 4.99 -40.68 -9.90
CA PRO A 11 5.03 -39.23 -9.77
C PRO A 11 5.45 -38.85 -8.35
N LEU A 12 6.36 -37.87 -8.25
CA LEU A 12 6.79 -37.35 -6.96
C LEU A 12 5.57 -36.80 -6.21
N PRO A 13 5.47 -37.02 -4.88
CA PRO A 13 4.42 -36.42 -4.09
C PRO A 13 4.49 -34.89 -4.20
N PRO A 14 3.34 -34.18 -4.14
CA PRO A 14 3.34 -32.72 -4.15
C PRO A 14 4.19 -32.20 -2.99
N PRO A 15 4.91 -31.08 -3.17
CA PRO A 15 5.68 -30.48 -2.09
C PRO A 15 4.75 -30.20 -0.90
N ALA A 16 5.27 -30.41 0.31
CA ALA A 16 4.53 -30.10 1.52
C ALA A 16 4.06 -28.64 1.49
N PRO A 17 2.84 -28.33 1.97
CA PRO A 17 2.37 -26.96 2.06
C PRO A 17 3.33 -26.16 2.95
N LEU A 18 3.60 -24.94 2.53
CA LEU A 18 4.55 -24.06 3.19
C LEU A 18 4.07 -23.66 4.58
N PRO A 19 4.99 -23.36 5.51
CA PRO A 19 4.64 -22.72 6.77
C PRO A 19 3.82 -21.45 6.51
N ALA A 20 2.73 -21.26 7.25
CA ALA A 20 1.79 -20.15 7.04
C ALA A 20 2.46 -18.75 7.12
N GLU A 21 3.59 -18.65 7.82
CA GLU A 21 4.38 -17.43 7.96
C GLU A 21 5.04 -16.98 6.63
N ASP A 22 5.49 -17.92 5.80
CA ASP A 22 6.14 -17.61 4.51
C ASP A 22 5.12 -17.22 3.43
N ALA A 23 3.94 -17.84 3.45
CA ALA A 23 2.84 -17.48 2.57
C ALA A 23 2.25 -16.09 2.91
N ALA A 24 2.24 -15.71 4.18
CA ALA A 24 1.74 -14.41 4.63
C ALA A 24 2.68 -13.26 4.24
N ARG A 25 4.01 -13.49 4.30
CA ARG A 25 5.05 -12.53 3.87
C ARG A 25 4.89 -12.13 2.41
N HIS A 26 4.61 -13.10 1.53
CA HIS A 26 4.41 -12.86 0.10
C HIS A 26 2.95 -12.53 -0.27
N SER A 27 2.08 -12.30 0.71
CA SER A 27 0.69 -11.95 0.40
C SER A 27 0.60 -10.61 -0.31
N ALA A 28 -0.29 -10.50 -1.31
CA ALA A 28 -0.52 -9.25 -2.02
C ALA A 28 -0.89 -8.09 -1.08
N LEU A 29 -1.55 -8.40 0.04
CA LEU A 29 -1.87 -7.41 1.06
C LEU A 29 -0.62 -6.90 1.79
N ALA A 30 0.28 -7.78 2.24
CA ALA A 30 1.52 -7.37 2.89
C ALA A 30 2.37 -6.50 1.97
N ASN A 31 2.60 -6.96 0.74
CA ASN A 31 3.39 -6.23 -0.25
C ASN A 31 2.77 -4.89 -0.68
N SER A 32 1.43 -4.81 -0.76
CA SER A 32 0.78 -3.53 -1.02
C SER A 32 0.88 -2.56 0.16
N ARG A 33 0.97 -3.05 1.40
CA ARG A 33 1.23 -2.20 2.56
C ARG A 33 2.70 -1.73 2.59
N ARG A 34 3.65 -2.61 2.23
CA ARG A 34 5.05 -2.20 1.97
C ARG A 34 5.08 -1.05 0.98
N ALA A 35 4.32 -1.15 -0.11
CA ALA A 35 4.24 -0.10 -1.11
C ALA A 35 3.79 1.24 -0.50
N ALA A 36 2.70 1.23 0.27
CA ALA A 36 2.21 2.44 0.94
C ALA A 36 3.23 3.02 1.93
N ASP A 37 3.87 2.17 2.75
CA ASP A 37 4.83 2.62 3.76
C ASP A 37 6.11 3.21 3.12
N LEU A 38 6.62 2.59 2.05
CA LEU A 38 7.73 3.14 1.28
C LEU A 38 7.36 4.46 0.60
N VAL A 39 6.18 4.56 -0.03
CA VAL A 39 5.69 5.83 -0.60
C VAL A 39 5.63 6.91 0.48
N ASN A 40 5.16 6.60 1.68
CA ASN A 40 5.07 7.55 2.79
C ASN A 40 6.43 8.03 3.29
N VAL A 41 7.44 7.14 3.35
CA VAL A 41 8.81 7.52 3.72
C VAL A 41 9.46 8.37 2.63
N LEU A 42 9.31 7.98 1.37
CA LEU A 42 10.00 8.58 0.22
C LEU A 42 9.37 9.89 -0.26
N SER A 43 8.08 10.11 -0.02
CA SER A 43 7.37 11.36 -0.39
C SER A 43 7.67 12.54 0.52
N ARG A 44 8.46 12.34 1.59
CA ARG A 44 8.90 13.42 2.49
C ARG A 44 10.21 14.01 2.00
N GLU A 45 10.45 15.27 2.39
CA GLU A 45 11.72 15.94 2.14
C GLU A 45 12.89 15.07 2.65
N PRO A 46 13.99 14.95 1.88
CA PRO A 46 15.17 14.25 2.32
C PRO A 46 15.68 14.81 3.64
N ALA A 47 15.86 13.92 4.61
CA ALA A 47 16.47 14.25 5.89
C ALA A 47 17.38 13.10 6.31
N ASP A 48 18.27 13.38 7.27
CA ASP A 48 19.12 12.38 7.88
C ASP A 48 18.29 11.17 8.34
N GLY A 49 18.85 9.98 8.12
CA GLY A 49 18.19 8.70 8.40
C GLY A 49 17.07 8.29 7.43
N THR A 50 16.89 8.97 6.27
CA THR A 50 15.92 8.50 5.25
C THR A 50 16.26 7.08 4.78
N LEU A 51 17.54 6.81 4.54
CA LEU A 51 18.03 5.48 4.16
C LEU A 51 17.66 4.42 5.21
N ASP A 52 17.91 4.71 6.49
CA ASP A 52 17.59 3.81 7.59
C ASP A 52 16.09 3.56 7.72
N ARG A 53 15.26 4.58 7.46
CA ARG A 53 13.80 4.43 7.43
C ARG A 53 13.35 3.52 6.29
N VAL A 54 13.92 3.67 5.09
CA VAL A 54 13.64 2.78 3.95
C VAL A 54 14.05 1.34 4.29
N ALA A 55 15.28 1.14 4.75
CA ALA A 55 15.77 -0.17 5.18
C ALA A 55 14.90 -0.77 6.31
N GLY A 56 14.43 0.07 7.24
CA GLY A 56 13.50 -0.33 8.30
C GLY A 56 12.17 -0.85 7.78
N VAL A 57 11.60 -0.21 6.74
CA VAL A 57 10.39 -0.70 6.07
C VAL A 57 10.67 -2.02 5.37
N LEU A 58 11.74 -2.13 4.57
CA LEU A 58 12.09 -3.36 3.87
C LEU A 58 12.22 -4.55 4.83
N ARG A 59 12.94 -4.38 5.94
CA ARG A 59 13.06 -5.39 7.01
C ARG A 59 11.72 -5.76 7.65
N ALA A 60 10.85 -4.77 7.90
CA ALA A 60 9.53 -5.02 8.48
C ALA A 60 8.63 -5.87 7.58
N TYR A 61 8.89 -5.89 6.27
CA TYR A 61 8.16 -6.70 5.28
C TYR A 61 8.92 -7.95 4.83
N GLY A 62 10.06 -8.27 5.44
CA GLY A 62 10.73 -9.55 5.29
C GLY A 62 11.98 -9.56 4.43
N GLU A 63 12.43 -8.42 3.90
CA GLU A 63 13.71 -8.33 3.20
C GLU A 63 14.87 -8.58 4.17
N THR A 64 15.81 -9.43 3.78
CA THR A 64 16.90 -9.92 4.63
C THR A 64 18.23 -9.22 4.34
N GLU A 65 19.08 -9.12 5.37
CA GLU A 65 20.43 -8.54 5.22
C GLU A 65 21.41 -9.51 4.52
N PRO A 66 22.44 -8.98 3.82
CA PRO A 66 22.67 -7.55 3.56
C PRO A 66 21.73 -7.01 2.48
N LEU A 67 21.05 -5.89 2.73
CA LEU A 67 20.16 -5.27 1.73
C LEU A 67 20.92 -4.66 0.53
N GLY A 68 22.20 -4.33 0.69
CA GLY A 68 22.97 -3.60 -0.33
C GLY A 68 22.40 -2.22 -0.69
N LEU A 69 21.42 -1.71 0.07
CA LEU A 69 20.79 -0.42 -0.14
C LEU A 69 21.72 0.71 0.30
N THR A 70 21.91 1.70 -0.56
CA THR A 70 22.79 2.85 -0.35
C THR A 70 22.05 4.17 -0.54
N GLY A 71 22.70 5.27 -0.17
CA GLY A 71 22.17 6.61 -0.45
C GLY A 71 22.01 6.90 -1.96
N ALA A 72 22.74 6.20 -2.82
CA ALA A 72 22.66 6.36 -4.27
C ALA A 72 21.34 5.83 -4.85
N ASP A 73 20.65 4.92 -4.15
CA ASP A 73 19.35 4.37 -4.58
C ASP A 73 18.17 5.31 -4.29
N LEU A 74 18.35 6.27 -3.37
CA LEU A 74 17.26 7.13 -2.90
C LEU A 74 16.61 7.99 -3.99
N PRO A 75 17.34 8.60 -4.95
CA PRO A 75 16.73 9.37 -6.02
C PRO A 75 15.75 8.54 -6.85
N GLU A 76 16.17 7.37 -7.34
CA GLU A 76 15.32 6.51 -8.17
C GLU A 76 14.15 5.92 -7.37
N LEU A 77 14.38 5.56 -6.09
CA LEU A 77 13.30 5.13 -5.20
C LEU A 77 12.24 6.22 -5.01
N ARG A 78 12.66 7.48 -4.93
CA ARG A 78 11.73 8.62 -4.85
C ARG A 78 10.93 8.80 -6.12
N GLU A 79 11.56 8.65 -7.28
CA GLU A 79 10.85 8.67 -8.56
C GLU A 79 9.80 7.55 -8.64
N ALA A 80 10.15 6.33 -8.21
CA ALA A 80 9.22 5.22 -8.12
C ALA A 80 8.06 5.50 -7.16
N ALA A 81 8.34 6.08 -5.98
CA ALA A 81 7.30 6.47 -5.03
C ALA A 81 6.36 7.55 -5.59
N ALA A 82 6.92 8.56 -6.28
CA ALA A 82 6.16 9.61 -6.94
C ALA A 82 5.26 9.05 -8.05
N ALA A 83 5.73 8.05 -8.80
CA ALA A 83 4.96 7.36 -9.82
C ALA A 83 3.82 6.49 -9.24
N LEU A 84 4.04 5.84 -8.09
CA LEU A 84 3.03 5.01 -7.41
C LEU A 84 1.96 5.83 -6.69
N ARG A 85 2.31 6.99 -6.14
CA ARG A 85 1.41 7.82 -5.32
C ARG A 85 0.06 8.13 -6.01
N PRO A 86 0.01 8.48 -7.32
CA PRO A 86 -1.24 8.69 -8.02
C PRO A 86 -2.19 7.48 -8.06
N VAL A 87 -1.69 6.24 -7.98
CA VAL A 87 -2.54 5.04 -7.89
C VAL A 87 -3.35 5.06 -6.59
N PHE A 88 -2.73 5.46 -5.47
CA PHE A 88 -3.41 5.60 -4.19
C PHE A 88 -4.35 6.82 -4.14
N ALA A 89 -4.07 7.84 -4.93
CA ALA A 89 -4.86 9.07 -5.00
C ALA A 89 -5.98 9.02 -6.06
N ALA A 90 -6.11 7.91 -6.79
CA ALA A 90 -7.08 7.78 -7.87
C ALA A 90 -8.53 7.90 -7.37
N ASP A 91 -9.36 8.59 -8.15
CA ASP A 91 -10.78 8.74 -7.88
C ASP A 91 -11.56 7.53 -8.39
N GLY A 92 -11.51 6.45 -7.62
CA GLY A 92 -12.22 5.22 -7.94
C GLY A 92 -11.37 4.16 -8.63
N VAL A 93 -12.03 3.05 -8.98
CA VAL A 93 -11.38 1.82 -9.47
C VAL A 93 -10.84 1.96 -10.89
N ASP A 94 -11.57 2.63 -11.77
CA ASP A 94 -11.20 2.78 -13.19
C ASP A 94 -9.94 3.65 -13.33
N ALA A 95 -9.93 4.81 -12.68
CA ALA A 95 -8.75 5.68 -12.65
C ALA A 95 -7.52 5.01 -12.00
N ALA A 96 -7.72 4.14 -11.00
CA ALA A 96 -6.62 3.37 -10.41
C ALA A 96 -6.10 2.31 -11.40
N ALA A 97 -7.00 1.64 -12.12
CA ALA A 97 -6.66 0.63 -13.11
C ALA A 97 -5.91 1.24 -14.30
N GLU A 98 -6.34 2.39 -14.82
CA GLU A 98 -5.65 3.12 -15.88
C GLU A 98 -4.20 3.46 -15.49
N ARG A 99 -4.01 4.00 -14.29
CA ARG A 99 -2.67 4.34 -13.77
C ARG A 99 -1.79 3.11 -13.59
N LEU A 100 -2.34 2.03 -13.04
CA LEU A 100 -1.62 0.77 -12.89
C LEU A 100 -1.22 0.17 -14.23
N ASN A 101 -2.14 0.17 -15.21
CA ASN A 101 -1.87 -0.33 -16.55
C ASN A 101 -0.76 0.46 -17.24
N ALA A 102 -0.76 1.79 -17.12
CA ALA A 102 0.31 2.63 -17.65
C ALA A 102 1.68 2.28 -17.02
N LEU A 103 1.74 2.17 -15.68
CA LEU A 103 2.98 1.79 -14.99
C LEU A 103 3.46 0.38 -15.36
N LEU A 104 2.55 -0.58 -15.43
CA LEU A 104 2.88 -1.96 -15.84
C LEU A 104 3.42 -1.98 -17.28
N ALA A 105 2.78 -1.27 -18.21
CA ALA A 105 3.22 -1.23 -19.59
C ALA A 105 4.59 -0.54 -19.78
N GLU A 106 4.84 0.56 -19.08
CA GLU A 106 6.02 1.41 -19.32
C GLU A 106 7.22 1.02 -18.47
N ARG A 107 7.00 0.46 -17.27
CA ARG A 107 8.04 0.37 -16.23
C ARG A 107 8.27 -1.05 -15.72
N THR A 108 7.58 -2.05 -16.27
CA THR A 108 7.71 -3.45 -15.86
C THR A 108 8.06 -4.37 -17.04
N GLY A 109 8.59 -5.55 -16.72
CA GLY A 109 8.93 -6.61 -17.67
C GLY A 109 7.80 -7.64 -17.82
N PRO A 110 8.03 -8.72 -18.58
CA PRO A 110 7.07 -9.80 -18.72
C PRO A 110 6.83 -10.50 -17.38
N LEU A 111 5.61 -11.02 -17.20
CA LEU A 111 5.29 -11.87 -16.04
C LEU A 111 6.19 -13.10 -16.05
N ARG A 112 6.85 -13.34 -14.91
CA ARG A 112 7.67 -14.52 -14.66
C ARG A 112 7.38 -15.09 -13.28
N LEU A 113 7.69 -16.37 -13.08
CA LEU A 113 7.67 -17.00 -11.77
C LEU A 113 9.12 -17.23 -11.34
N THR A 114 9.42 -16.97 -10.07
CA THR A 114 10.71 -17.29 -9.46
C THR A 114 10.50 -17.92 -8.08
N SER A 115 11.45 -18.75 -7.68
CA SER A 115 11.62 -19.26 -6.32
C SER A 115 12.93 -18.75 -5.70
N HIS A 116 13.59 -17.80 -6.35
CA HIS A 116 14.95 -17.33 -6.01
C HIS A 116 15.92 -18.49 -5.83
N GLY A 117 15.95 -19.41 -6.79
CA GLY A 117 16.79 -20.62 -6.71
C GLY A 117 16.42 -21.57 -5.58
N GLY A 118 15.19 -21.51 -5.07
CA GLY A 118 14.70 -22.30 -3.94
C GLY A 118 14.82 -21.61 -2.58
N ALA A 119 15.31 -20.36 -2.52
CA ALA A 119 15.33 -19.56 -1.30
C ALA A 119 13.93 -19.12 -0.86
N SER A 120 12.96 -19.12 -1.76
CA SER A 120 11.56 -18.82 -1.48
C SER A 120 10.61 -19.77 -2.20
N PRO A 121 9.32 -19.80 -1.81
CA PRO A 121 8.25 -20.34 -2.64
C PRO A 121 8.21 -19.73 -4.04
N TRP A 122 7.60 -20.44 -4.99
CA TRP A 122 7.28 -19.87 -6.30
C TRP A 122 6.29 -18.71 -6.16
N HIS A 123 6.63 -17.57 -6.73
CA HIS A 123 5.76 -16.38 -6.74
C HIS A 123 5.99 -15.52 -7.99
N PRO A 124 5.00 -14.70 -8.36
CA PRO A 124 5.07 -13.90 -9.59
C PRO A 124 5.94 -12.65 -9.41
N HIS A 125 6.69 -12.35 -10.46
CA HIS A 125 7.45 -11.12 -10.66
C HIS A 125 7.06 -10.50 -12.00
N VAL A 126 7.18 -9.17 -12.06
CA VAL A 126 7.08 -8.39 -13.31
C VAL A 126 8.31 -7.47 -13.47
N ASP A 127 9.41 -7.78 -12.80
CA ASP A 127 10.73 -7.20 -13.07
C ASP A 127 11.53 -8.14 -13.98
N ALA A 128 12.62 -7.63 -14.57
CA ALA A 128 13.39 -8.35 -15.59
C ALA A 128 14.18 -9.54 -15.03
N ASP A 129 14.67 -9.43 -13.80
CA ASP A 129 15.56 -10.39 -13.15
C ASP A 129 15.49 -10.26 -11.62
N ASP A 130 16.05 -11.26 -10.91
CA ASP A 130 16.04 -11.32 -9.44
C ASP A 130 17.00 -10.31 -8.78
N ASP A 131 17.89 -9.68 -9.55
CA ASP A 131 18.91 -8.74 -9.09
C ASP A 131 18.58 -7.29 -9.53
N ALA A 132 17.31 -7.02 -9.82
CA ALA A 132 16.88 -5.73 -10.33
C ALA A 132 17.18 -4.61 -9.32
N PRO A 133 17.57 -3.40 -9.78
CA PRO A 133 17.79 -2.26 -8.90
C PRO A 133 16.58 -1.99 -8.00
N TRP A 134 16.83 -1.55 -6.77
CA TRP A 134 15.80 -1.36 -5.72
C TRP A 134 14.59 -0.59 -6.20
N ALA A 135 14.77 0.48 -6.98
CA ALA A 135 13.68 1.29 -7.52
C ALA A 135 12.80 0.52 -8.52
N ARG A 136 13.41 -0.31 -9.37
CA ARG A 136 12.70 -1.12 -10.36
C ARG A 136 11.91 -2.24 -9.68
N TRP A 137 12.56 -2.97 -8.77
CA TRP A 137 11.90 -3.99 -7.94
C TRP A 137 10.74 -3.38 -7.14
N PHE A 138 10.96 -2.24 -6.48
CA PHE A 138 9.95 -1.57 -5.67
C PHE A 138 8.73 -1.21 -6.50
N LEU A 139 8.93 -0.58 -7.67
CA LEU A 139 7.83 -0.19 -8.55
C LEU A 139 7.10 -1.42 -9.11
N ALA A 140 7.83 -2.38 -9.67
CA ALA A 140 7.27 -3.57 -10.30
C ALA A 140 6.46 -4.42 -9.31
N SER A 141 7.07 -4.75 -8.17
CA SER A 141 6.41 -5.54 -7.12
C SER A 141 5.17 -4.83 -6.55
N SER A 142 5.25 -3.51 -6.36
CA SER A 142 4.11 -2.70 -5.90
C SER A 142 2.96 -2.69 -6.91
N CYS A 143 3.26 -2.48 -8.20
CA CYS A 143 2.24 -2.49 -9.26
C CYS A 143 1.52 -3.84 -9.31
N LEU A 144 2.27 -4.94 -9.28
CA LEU A 144 1.71 -6.29 -9.28
C LEU A 144 0.75 -6.51 -8.11
N THR A 145 1.16 -6.20 -6.88
CA THR A 145 0.33 -6.49 -5.71
C THR A 145 -0.86 -5.54 -5.57
N LEU A 146 -0.71 -4.28 -6.00
CA LEU A 146 -1.83 -3.33 -6.06
C LEU A 146 -2.86 -3.75 -7.12
N ALA A 147 -2.43 -4.29 -8.27
CA ALA A 147 -3.33 -4.84 -9.28
C ALA A 147 -4.13 -6.05 -8.76
N VAL A 148 -3.48 -6.96 -8.02
CA VAL A 148 -4.16 -8.07 -7.34
C VAL A 148 -5.22 -7.53 -6.37
N LEU A 149 -4.87 -6.58 -5.49
CA LEU A 149 -5.84 -6.00 -4.56
C LEU A 149 -7.00 -5.29 -5.27
N LEU A 150 -6.73 -4.66 -6.41
CA LEU A 150 -7.75 -4.00 -7.22
C LEU A 150 -8.76 -5.02 -7.74
N TRP A 151 -8.32 -6.12 -8.37
CA TRP A 151 -9.24 -7.13 -8.90
C TRP A 151 -9.97 -7.87 -7.78
N GLU A 152 -9.30 -8.21 -6.67
CA GLU A 152 -9.88 -9.07 -5.64
C GLU A 152 -11.02 -8.35 -4.91
N ARG A 153 -10.92 -7.02 -4.84
CA ARG A 153 -11.81 -6.18 -4.08
C ARG A 153 -12.79 -5.40 -4.96
N GLY A 154 -12.60 -5.41 -6.28
CA GLY A 154 -13.38 -4.60 -7.23
C GLY A 154 -13.35 -3.10 -6.92
N ARG A 155 -12.22 -2.59 -6.40
CA ARG A 155 -12.11 -1.20 -5.93
C ARG A 155 -10.67 -0.71 -5.98
N ALA A 156 -10.48 0.62 -5.94
CA ALA A 156 -9.16 1.23 -5.78
C ALA A 156 -8.36 0.53 -4.63
N PRO A 157 -7.09 0.18 -4.87
CA PRO A 157 -6.32 -0.67 -3.95
C PRO A 157 -5.89 0.05 -2.67
N GLY A 158 -5.95 1.38 -2.66
CA GLY A 158 -5.59 2.23 -1.53
C GLY A 158 -6.34 3.56 -1.51
N GLY A 159 -5.84 4.50 -0.69
CA GLY A 159 -6.37 5.85 -0.55
C GLY A 159 -5.35 6.81 0.04
N VAL A 160 -5.61 8.11 -0.06
CA VAL A 160 -4.89 9.17 0.67
C VAL A 160 -5.65 9.49 1.96
N CYS A 161 -4.93 9.72 3.06
CA CYS A 161 -5.53 10.07 4.35
C CYS A 161 -6.38 11.34 4.24
N ALA A 162 -7.63 11.27 4.70
CA ALA A 162 -8.54 12.42 4.68
C ALA A 162 -8.35 13.39 5.87
N SER A 163 -7.30 13.24 6.69
CA SER A 163 -7.01 14.20 7.76
C SER A 163 -6.30 15.41 7.17
N ALA A 164 -6.72 16.61 7.52
CA ALA A 164 -6.16 17.85 6.97
C ALA A 164 -4.66 18.05 7.31
N ALA A 165 -4.14 17.32 8.30
CA ALA A 165 -2.75 17.36 8.74
C ALA A 165 -2.01 16.04 8.48
N CYS A 166 -2.41 15.28 7.45
CA CYS A 166 -1.76 14.02 7.07
C CYS A 166 -1.97 13.73 5.57
N GLU A 167 -0.87 13.50 4.87
CA GLU A 167 -0.88 13.22 3.42
C GLU A 167 -0.53 11.77 3.08
N ASP A 168 -0.45 10.91 4.10
CA ASP A 168 -0.03 9.52 3.94
C ASP A 168 -1.01 8.76 3.06
N VAL A 169 -0.48 7.92 2.19
CA VAL A 169 -1.24 6.88 1.49
C VAL A 169 -1.41 5.66 2.40
N PHE A 170 -2.47 4.88 2.17
CA PHE A 170 -2.71 3.65 2.92
C PHE A 170 -3.45 2.61 2.09
N VAL A 171 -3.28 1.34 2.46
CA VAL A 171 -4.11 0.23 2.01
C VAL A 171 -5.20 -0.04 3.06
N PRO A 172 -6.50 0.07 2.73
CA PRO A 172 -7.57 -0.14 3.70
C PRO A 172 -7.62 -1.60 4.20
N LEU A 173 -7.87 -1.75 5.50
CA LEU A 173 -8.12 -3.03 6.16
C LEU A 173 -9.58 -3.45 5.93
N GLY A 174 -9.80 -4.65 5.39
CA GLY A 174 -11.10 -5.31 5.35
C GLY A 174 -11.92 -5.12 4.06
N SER A 175 -12.76 -6.11 3.76
CA SER A 175 -13.68 -6.18 2.61
C SER A 175 -15.01 -5.43 2.84
N GLY A 176 -15.17 -4.72 3.96
CA GLY A 176 -16.39 -4.01 4.31
C GLY A 176 -16.82 -2.95 3.28
N ARG A 177 -18.13 -2.68 3.23
CA ARG A 177 -18.77 -1.72 2.30
C ARG A 177 -18.30 -0.28 2.51
N GLU A 178 -17.94 0.09 3.74
CA GLU A 178 -17.45 1.42 4.04
C GLU A 178 -15.95 1.55 3.76
N ARG A 179 -15.61 2.49 2.87
CA ARG A 179 -14.22 2.87 2.61
C ARG A 179 -13.65 3.55 3.85
N ARG A 180 -12.61 2.94 4.42
CA ARG A 180 -11.78 3.61 5.43
C ARG A 180 -11.23 4.91 4.85
N ARG A 181 -11.44 6.04 5.55
CA ARG A 181 -11.05 7.39 5.10
C ARG A 181 -9.70 7.88 5.64
N TYR A 182 -9.18 7.27 6.69
CA TYR A 182 -8.00 7.76 7.41
C TYR A 182 -6.93 6.67 7.47
N CYS A 183 -5.64 7.04 7.38
CA CYS A 183 -4.51 6.11 7.41
C CYS A 183 -4.35 5.38 8.76
N SER A 184 -4.87 5.94 9.85
CA SER A 184 -4.75 5.38 11.22
C SER A 184 -5.92 5.76 12.13
N ARG A 185 -6.08 5.02 13.24
CA ARG A 185 -7.03 5.38 14.32
C ARG A 185 -6.72 6.75 14.92
N ARG A 186 -5.44 7.14 14.94
CA ARG A 186 -4.97 8.45 15.42
C ARG A 186 -5.52 9.58 14.55
N CYS A 187 -5.38 9.46 13.23
CA CYS A 187 -5.93 10.43 12.27
C CYS A 187 -7.45 10.50 12.34
N ALA A 188 -8.14 9.36 12.43
CA ALA A 188 -9.60 9.33 12.61
C ALA A 188 -10.05 10.04 13.91
N THR A 189 -9.34 9.81 15.02
CA THR A 189 -9.64 10.44 16.31
C THR A 189 -9.38 11.94 16.27
N ARG A 190 -8.26 12.38 15.65
CA ARG A 190 -7.92 13.79 15.46
C ARG A 190 -9.05 14.54 14.76
N GLU A 191 -9.52 14.04 13.62
CA GLU A 191 -10.58 14.69 12.86
C GLU A 191 -11.92 14.70 13.59
N ARG A 192 -12.27 13.60 14.27
CA ARG A 192 -13.47 13.54 15.12
C ARG A 192 -13.45 14.61 16.22
N VAL A 193 -12.31 14.76 16.91
CA VAL A 193 -12.15 15.77 17.97
C VAL A 193 -12.22 17.18 17.38
N ALA A 194 -11.57 17.43 16.24
CA ALA A 194 -11.62 18.73 15.57
C ALA A 194 -13.05 19.10 15.15
N ALA A 195 -13.82 18.16 14.58
CA ALA A 195 -15.22 18.36 14.23
C ALA A 195 -16.09 18.68 15.46
N HIS A 196 -15.88 17.95 16.56
CA HIS A 196 -16.59 18.21 17.82
C HIS A 196 -16.30 19.62 18.37
N ARG A 197 -15.04 20.07 18.33
CA ARG A 197 -14.66 21.43 18.75
C ARG A 197 -15.35 22.50 17.89
N ARG A 198 -15.28 22.37 16.56
CA ARG A 198 -15.96 23.30 15.64
C ARG A 198 -17.47 23.38 15.89
N ALA A 199 -18.12 22.25 16.17
CA ALA A 199 -19.54 22.23 16.50
C ALA A 199 -19.83 22.96 17.83
N LYS A 200 -18.99 22.76 18.87
CA LYS A 200 -19.15 23.49 20.14
C LYS A 200 -18.88 24.98 20.00
N ASP A 201 -17.94 25.38 19.17
CA ASP A 201 -17.62 26.79 18.92
C ASP A 201 -18.77 27.47 18.15
N ALA A 202 -19.37 26.77 17.17
CA ALA A 202 -20.54 27.25 16.45
C ALA A 202 -21.76 27.44 17.39
N LEU A 203 -22.03 26.47 18.26
CA LEU A 203 -23.10 26.55 19.27
C LEU A 203 -22.87 27.65 20.34
N ARG A 204 -21.63 28.10 20.53
CA ARG A 204 -21.28 29.21 21.44
C ARG A 204 -21.27 30.57 20.75
N GLY A 205 -21.20 30.58 19.42
CA GLY A 205 -21.12 31.77 18.58
C GLY A 205 -22.47 32.25 18.04
N GLU A 206 -23.58 31.55 18.30
CA GLU A 206 -24.92 32.07 18.05
C GLU A 206 -25.29 33.12 19.12
N PRO A 207 -25.39 34.41 18.78
CA PRO A 207 -25.90 35.41 19.71
C PRO A 207 -27.39 35.14 19.96
N ASP A 208 -27.81 35.28 21.22
CA ASP A 208 -29.20 35.19 21.68
C ASP A 208 -30.08 36.20 20.93
N SER A 209 -30.64 35.81 19.79
CA SER A 209 -31.60 36.60 19.03
C SER A 209 -33.02 36.28 19.48
N THR A 210 -33.29 36.38 20.78
CA THR A 210 -34.65 36.33 21.32
C THR A 210 -34.80 37.25 22.53
N ALA A 211 -34.90 38.56 22.26
CA ALA A 211 -35.61 39.46 23.17
C ALA A 211 -36.69 40.22 22.37
N PRO A 212 -37.96 39.76 22.38
CA PRO A 212 -39.06 40.63 22.06
C PRO A 212 -39.25 41.58 23.25
N GLY A 213 -39.02 42.87 23.01
CA GLY A 213 -39.27 43.92 24.00
C GLY A 213 -40.71 43.86 24.50
N THR A 214 -40.88 43.83 25.82
CA THR A 214 -42.17 43.96 26.49
C THR A 214 -42.80 45.33 26.17
N PRO A 215 -44.14 45.41 26.02
CA PRO A 215 -44.82 46.64 25.64
C PRO A 215 -44.94 47.56 26.85
N ASN A 216 -44.62 48.84 26.68
CA ASN A 216 -44.89 49.84 27.70
C ASN A 216 -46.33 50.33 27.56
N GLY A 217 -47.14 50.13 28.61
CA GLY A 217 -48.51 50.60 28.74
C GLY A 217 -48.61 52.08 29.13
N PRO A 218 -49.70 52.52 29.80
CA PRO A 218 -50.73 53.35 29.18
C PRO A 218 -50.70 54.82 29.60
N ARG A 219 -51.19 55.70 28.72
CA ARG A 219 -52.07 56.86 29.02
C ARG A 219 -52.65 57.44 27.74
#